data_AF-A0A8J7XPK6-F1
#
_entry.id   AF-A0A8J7XPK6-F1
#
_cell.length_a   1.000
_cell.length_b   1.000
_cell.length_c   1.000
_cell.angle_alpha   90.00
_cell.angle_beta   90.00
_cell.angle_gamma   90.00
#
_symmetry.space_group_name_H-M   'P 1'
#
loop_
_entity.id
_entity.type
_entity.pdbx_description
1 polymer ?
#
loop_
_entity_poly.entity_id
_entity_poly.type
_entity_poly.pdbx_seq_one_letter_code
_entity_poly.pdbx_strand_id
1 'polypeptide(L)'
;MLYSRVLIILVLVCTSLPGLTGESPLSLEGTEELSGWEYEIVAWEDPFIFNDTLWLVYEELSWGYDKIIKYRTYDGVWSSPEALSNKGEFIAALGSNGQLTVFFNEEIVSESGTQKNVCMKTGLQEWSSSSCYETGSYLGSEFLIERSDGLWLLWSRRGFWEYQVWDGNQWTEPEVLAVTEAYDEILRVVQVGDDVWIFYKTGTSDIYYRVLDDTLSEPYSIITEGFPYVYDVRVVDTTVFLFMEVQEAESDKKTLVYTVYDGVWSPLQAVAAPEEGYLAGGSCALISDGRLFVFWNGTAFDESSVEIFYRVYDGSWSQVYALTDTPDVWETVPRAIEYKGRLIVIWREKESHKVSASYARMKDIPVEPDELRPVNLKVEPEQPTWNPWVLKIREYAGPLLVISVLIVLGALIYVKRRVIPEESEYRKEKKEKKKEKKREKEERRKERKT
;
A
#
# COMPACT_ATOMS: atom_id res chain seq x y z
N MET A 1 -23.02 15.49 66.40
CA MET A 1 -21.79 15.00 65.73
C MET A 1 -21.87 13.51 65.59
N LEU A 2 -22.28 13.01 64.43
CA LEU A 2 -22.13 11.60 64.04
C LEU A 2 -21.87 11.59 62.54
N TYR A 3 -20.66 11.21 62.17
CA TYR A 3 -20.18 11.13 60.80
C TYR A 3 -20.87 9.98 60.06
N SER A 4 -21.55 10.31 58.98
CA SER A 4 -22.09 9.36 58.00
C SER A 4 -20.93 8.85 57.14
N ARG A 5 -20.62 7.55 57.23
CA ARG A 5 -19.65 6.87 56.36
C ARG A 5 -20.40 6.35 55.14
N VAL A 6 -20.24 7.04 54.00
CA VAL A 6 -20.64 6.54 52.69
C VAL A 6 -19.58 5.54 52.25
N LEU A 7 -19.95 4.25 52.23
CA LEU A 7 -19.16 3.17 51.66
C LEU A 7 -19.42 3.15 50.15
N ILE A 8 -18.49 3.69 49.37
CA ILE A 8 -18.50 3.56 47.90
C ILE A 8 -17.98 2.16 47.58
N ILE A 9 -18.88 1.25 47.23
CA ILE A 9 -18.52 -0.06 46.67
C ILE A 9 -18.21 0.19 45.20
N LEU A 10 -16.91 0.25 44.87
CA LEU A 10 -16.41 0.21 43.51
C LEU A 10 -16.54 -1.24 43.02
N VAL A 11 -17.68 -1.57 42.41
CA VAL A 11 -17.80 -2.80 41.63
C VAL A 11 -16.98 -2.60 40.36
N LEU A 12 -15.72 -3.04 40.41
CA LEU A 12 -14.94 -3.33 39.20
C LEU A 12 -15.67 -4.47 38.48
N VAL A 13 -16.60 -4.10 37.61
CA VAL A 13 -17.07 -5.01 36.57
C VAL A 13 -15.88 -5.20 35.65
N CYS A 14 -15.07 -6.23 35.90
CA CYS A 14 -14.29 -6.85 34.83
C CYS A 14 -15.32 -7.37 33.82
N THR A 15 -15.72 -6.53 32.89
CA THR A 15 -16.21 -7.00 31.60
C THR A 15 -15.01 -7.69 30.97
N SER A 16 -14.85 -8.98 31.22
CA SER A 16 -14.14 -9.82 30.27
C SER A 16 -14.84 -9.56 28.94
N LEU A 17 -14.15 -8.85 28.04
CA LEU A 17 -14.54 -8.84 26.63
C LEU A 17 -14.78 -10.30 26.23
N PRO A 18 -15.85 -10.62 25.47
CA PRO A 18 -16.13 -11.97 25.04
C PRO A 18 -14.84 -12.54 24.47
N GLY A 19 -14.27 -13.53 25.18
CA GLY A 19 -12.98 -14.07 24.83
C GLY A 19 -13.07 -14.67 23.44
N LEU A 20 -12.03 -14.46 22.63
CA LEU A 20 -11.71 -15.17 21.36
C LEU A 20 -11.54 -16.68 21.62
N THR A 21 -12.51 -17.31 22.26
CA THR A 21 -12.48 -18.68 22.79
C THR A 21 -13.37 -19.61 21.98
N GLY A 22 -14.04 -19.09 20.95
CA GLY A 22 -14.70 -19.91 19.94
C GLY A 22 -13.67 -20.76 19.20
N GLU A 23 -14.02 -22.01 18.90
CA GLU A 23 -13.17 -22.83 18.05
C GLU A 23 -13.03 -22.16 16.67
N SER A 24 -11.79 -21.85 16.28
CA SER A 24 -11.49 -21.30 14.97
C SER A 24 -11.96 -22.25 13.86
N PRO A 25 -12.72 -21.76 12.85
CA PRO A 25 -13.09 -22.55 11.68
C PRO A 25 -11.88 -22.91 10.81
N LEU A 26 -10.72 -22.28 11.04
CA LEU A 26 -9.46 -22.63 10.40
C LEU A 26 -8.54 -23.40 11.36
N SER A 27 -7.95 -24.49 10.85
CA SER A 27 -6.83 -25.19 11.46
C SER A 27 -5.57 -24.87 10.69
N LEU A 28 -4.59 -24.22 11.33
CA LEU A 28 -3.26 -24.04 10.71
C LEU A 28 -2.56 -25.40 10.63
N GLU A 29 -2.18 -25.81 9.42
CA GLU A 29 -1.44 -27.05 9.15
C GLU A 29 0.08 -26.84 9.22
N GLY A 30 0.53 -25.64 8.89
CA GLY A 30 1.94 -25.24 8.93
C GLY A 30 2.18 -23.88 8.31
N THR A 31 3.42 -23.42 8.44
CA THR A 31 3.93 -22.18 7.83
C THR A 31 5.28 -22.47 7.18
N GLU A 32 5.48 -21.95 5.98
CA GLU A 32 6.71 -22.06 5.20
C GLU A 32 7.25 -20.67 4.85
N GLU A 33 8.55 -20.47 5.00
CA GLU A 33 9.24 -19.23 4.62
C GLU A 33 9.45 -19.18 3.10
N LEU A 34 8.99 -18.10 2.46
CA LEU A 34 9.12 -17.90 1.01
C LEU A 34 10.36 -17.09 0.64
N SER A 35 10.85 -16.20 1.51
CA SER A 35 12.02 -15.36 1.27
C SER A 35 13.21 -15.81 2.09
N GLY A 36 14.37 -16.03 1.48
CA GLY A 36 15.61 -16.34 2.18
C GLY A 36 16.29 -15.13 2.84
N TRP A 37 15.87 -13.89 2.54
CA TRP A 37 16.42 -12.66 3.11
C TRP A 37 15.44 -11.47 3.01
N GLU A 38 15.72 -10.39 3.76
CA GLU A 38 14.80 -9.27 4.06
C GLU A 38 14.20 -8.52 2.86
N TYR A 39 14.90 -8.49 1.72
CA TYR A 39 14.46 -7.76 0.53
C TYR A 39 14.26 -8.66 -0.70
N GLU A 40 14.20 -9.98 -0.51
CA GLU A 40 13.83 -10.90 -1.60
C GLU A 40 12.40 -10.63 -2.08
N ILE A 41 11.48 -10.32 -1.16
CA ILE A 41 10.07 -10.07 -1.46
C ILE A 41 9.66 -8.77 -0.75
N VAL A 42 9.61 -7.66 -1.49
CA VAL A 42 9.29 -6.33 -0.92
C VAL A 42 7.84 -5.91 -1.15
N ALA A 43 7.24 -6.39 -2.23
CA ALA A 43 5.84 -6.24 -2.57
C ALA A 43 5.40 -7.51 -3.32
N TRP A 44 4.12 -7.87 -3.20
CA TRP A 44 3.54 -8.99 -3.92
C TRP A 44 2.07 -8.73 -4.19
N GLU A 45 1.59 -9.41 -5.21
CA GLU A 45 0.22 -9.27 -5.69
C GLU A 45 -0.69 -10.32 -5.08
N ASP A 46 -1.99 -10.16 -5.31
CA ASP A 46 -2.93 -11.23 -4.99
C ASP A 46 -2.50 -12.49 -5.75
N PRO A 47 -2.26 -13.60 -5.03
CA PRO A 47 -1.89 -14.85 -5.67
C PRO A 47 -3.07 -15.34 -6.52
N PHE A 48 -2.78 -16.03 -7.63
CA PHE A 48 -3.81 -16.47 -8.59
C PHE A 48 -3.57 -17.90 -9.05
N ILE A 49 -4.63 -18.57 -9.51
CA ILE A 49 -4.55 -19.94 -10.02
C ILE A 49 -4.55 -19.92 -11.53
N PHE A 50 -3.58 -20.61 -12.14
CA PHE A 50 -3.52 -20.83 -13.57
C PHE A 50 -3.06 -22.25 -13.87
N ASN A 51 -3.82 -22.99 -14.69
CA ASN A 51 -3.58 -24.39 -15.04
C ASN A 51 -3.37 -25.32 -13.82
N ASP A 52 -4.26 -25.22 -12.82
CA ASP A 52 -4.21 -26.00 -11.57
C ASP A 52 -2.91 -25.81 -10.75
N THR A 53 -2.22 -24.69 -10.98
CA THR A 53 -1.03 -24.27 -10.24
C THR A 53 -1.31 -22.91 -9.61
N LEU A 54 -0.92 -22.74 -8.36
CA LEU A 54 -0.98 -21.44 -7.68
C LEU A 54 0.27 -20.62 -8.05
N TRP A 55 0.08 -19.36 -8.41
CA TRP A 55 1.13 -18.42 -8.78
C TRP A 55 1.23 -17.30 -7.76
N LEU A 56 2.47 -16.95 -7.40
CA LEU A 56 2.80 -15.77 -6.62
C LEU A 56 3.78 -14.94 -7.43
N VAL A 57 3.36 -13.74 -7.82
CA VAL A 57 4.24 -12.74 -8.47
C VAL A 57 4.60 -11.66 -7.47
N TYR A 58 5.86 -11.28 -7.45
CA TYR A 58 6.40 -10.37 -6.47
C TYR A 58 7.57 -9.54 -6.98
N GLU A 59 7.87 -8.46 -6.25
CA GLU A 59 9.00 -7.58 -6.48
C GLU A 59 10.14 -7.93 -5.51
N GLU A 60 11.36 -8.02 -6.05
CA GLU A 60 12.62 -8.15 -5.30
C GLU A 60 13.44 -6.86 -5.48
N LEU A 61 14.07 -6.34 -4.43
CA LEU A 61 15.01 -5.24 -4.59
C LEU A 61 16.41 -5.77 -4.91
N SER A 62 16.96 -5.35 -6.04
CA SER A 62 18.35 -5.59 -6.39
C SER A 62 19.29 -4.78 -5.50
N TRP A 63 20.59 -5.13 -5.49
CA TRP A 63 21.63 -4.31 -4.83
C TRP A 63 21.74 -2.88 -5.37
N GLY A 64 21.21 -2.63 -6.58
CA GLY A 64 21.11 -1.30 -7.20
C GLY A 64 19.84 -0.54 -6.83
N TYR A 65 18.99 -1.10 -5.96
CA TYR A 65 17.62 -0.63 -5.67
C TYR A 65 16.66 -0.69 -6.87
N ASP A 66 17.01 -1.47 -7.90
CA ASP A 66 16.06 -1.77 -8.98
C ASP A 66 15.06 -2.81 -8.50
N LYS A 67 13.78 -2.61 -8.81
CA LYS A 67 12.73 -3.60 -8.57
C LYS A 67 12.75 -4.67 -9.66
N ILE A 68 13.10 -5.91 -9.30
CA ILE A 68 13.09 -7.07 -10.19
C ILE A 68 11.75 -7.79 -9.98
N ILE A 69 11.07 -8.15 -11.07
CA ILE A 69 9.83 -8.92 -10.97
C ILE A 69 10.17 -10.40 -11.03
N LYS A 70 9.75 -11.14 -10.02
CA LYS A 70 9.93 -12.59 -9.92
C LYS A 70 8.60 -13.29 -9.66
N TYR A 71 8.61 -14.60 -9.84
CA TYR A 71 7.49 -15.45 -9.46
C TYR A 71 7.95 -16.74 -8.82
N ARG A 72 7.02 -17.34 -8.08
CA ARG A 72 7.05 -18.72 -7.62
C ARG A 72 5.71 -19.37 -7.96
N THR A 73 5.74 -20.69 -8.12
CA THR A 73 4.55 -21.51 -8.34
C THR A 73 4.39 -22.51 -7.20
N TYR A 74 3.17 -22.98 -6.96
CA TYR A 74 2.85 -23.95 -5.92
C TYR A 74 1.88 -25.02 -6.43
N ASP A 75 2.35 -26.27 -6.42
CA ASP A 75 1.60 -27.49 -6.73
C ASP A 75 1.55 -28.48 -5.55
N GLY A 76 1.88 -27.98 -4.36
CA GLY A 76 2.12 -28.76 -3.13
C GLY A 76 3.48 -28.44 -2.50
N VAL A 77 4.42 -27.92 -3.30
CA VAL A 77 5.71 -27.37 -2.87
C VAL A 77 5.96 -26.08 -3.66
N TRP A 78 6.53 -25.05 -3.03
CA TRP A 78 6.89 -23.84 -3.77
C TRP A 78 8.10 -24.07 -4.69
N SER A 79 8.01 -23.58 -5.92
CA SER A 79 9.13 -23.57 -6.84
C SER A 79 10.25 -22.64 -6.35
N SER A 80 11.43 -22.79 -6.95
CA SER A 80 12.48 -21.77 -6.82
C SER A 80 12.02 -20.45 -7.49
N PRO A 81 12.53 -19.29 -7.04
CA PRO A 81 12.30 -18.01 -7.70
C PRO A 81 12.74 -18.03 -9.17
N GLU A 82 11.88 -17.53 -10.05
CA GLU A 82 12.22 -17.28 -11.44
C GLU A 82 11.97 -15.82 -11.81
N ALA A 83 12.84 -15.24 -12.63
CA ALA A 83 12.75 -13.85 -13.02
C ALA A 83 11.79 -13.67 -14.21
N LEU A 84 10.78 -12.81 -14.04
CA LEU A 84 9.91 -12.33 -15.11
C LEU A 84 10.53 -11.12 -15.80
N SER A 85 11.06 -10.17 -15.02
CA SER A 85 11.73 -8.99 -15.53
C SER A 85 12.88 -8.58 -14.62
N ASN A 86 13.94 -8.01 -15.20
CA ASN A 86 15.09 -7.48 -14.45
C ASN A 86 14.84 -6.08 -13.89
N LYS A 87 13.73 -5.44 -14.28
CA LYS A 87 13.29 -4.14 -13.77
C LYS A 87 11.78 -4.00 -13.97
N GLY A 88 11.10 -3.33 -13.06
CA GLY A 88 9.72 -2.94 -13.26
C GLY A 88 8.79 -3.15 -12.07
N GLU A 89 7.52 -2.89 -12.33
CA GLU A 89 6.40 -3.09 -11.40
C GLU A 89 5.37 -4.00 -12.08
N PHE A 90 4.84 -4.99 -11.36
CA PHE A 90 3.82 -5.86 -11.93
C PHE A 90 2.49 -5.10 -12.08
N ILE A 91 1.71 -5.43 -13.12
CA ILE A 91 0.37 -4.88 -13.33
C ILE A 91 -0.69 -5.96 -13.16
N ALA A 92 -0.63 -7.02 -13.98
CA ALA A 92 -1.57 -8.13 -13.91
C ALA A 92 -1.03 -9.38 -14.60
N ALA A 93 -1.71 -10.50 -14.37
CA ALA A 93 -1.53 -11.72 -15.13
C ALA A 93 -2.89 -12.21 -15.65
N LEU A 94 -2.90 -12.70 -16.89
CA LEU A 94 -4.09 -13.23 -17.55
C LEU A 94 -3.80 -14.62 -18.11
N GLY A 95 -4.62 -15.58 -17.72
CA GLY A 95 -4.59 -16.93 -18.28
C GLY A 95 -5.66 -17.11 -19.36
N SER A 96 -5.27 -17.34 -20.61
CA SER A 96 -6.22 -17.61 -21.70
C SER A 96 -5.70 -18.68 -22.66
N ASN A 97 -6.57 -19.61 -23.05
CA ASN A 97 -6.25 -20.72 -23.97
C ASN A 97 -4.99 -21.52 -23.58
N GLY A 98 -4.79 -21.71 -22.27
CA GLY A 98 -3.63 -22.41 -21.74
C GLY A 98 -2.34 -21.60 -21.77
N GLN A 99 -2.32 -20.36 -22.25
CA GLN A 99 -1.16 -19.46 -22.18
C GLN A 99 -1.31 -18.46 -21.04
N LEU A 100 -0.24 -18.23 -20.27
CA LEU A 100 -0.18 -17.16 -19.28
C LEU A 100 0.46 -15.93 -19.91
N THR A 101 -0.21 -14.79 -19.82
CA THR A 101 0.34 -13.49 -20.19
C THR A 101 0.54 -12.67 -18.92
N VAL A 102 1.75 -12.14 -18.73
CA VAL A 102 2.09 -11.28 -17.60
C VAL A 102 2.39 -9.89 -18.13
N PHE A 103 1.80 -8.89 -17.48
CA PHE A 103 1.95 -7.48 -17.79
C PHE A 103 2.68 -6.77 -16.66
N PHE A 104 3.61 -5.90 -17.02
CA PHE A 104 4.43 -5.16 -16.08
C PHE A 104 4.92 -3.86 -16.70
N ASN A 105 5.24 -2.89 -15.87
CA ASN A 105 5.82 -1.63 -16.30
C ASN A 105 7.33 -1.69 -16.25
N GLU A 106 8.01 -1.16 -17.26
CA GLU A 106 9.43 -0.86 -17.18
C GLU A 106 9.66 0.65 -17.14
N GLU A 107 10.46 1.11 -16.17
CA GLU A 107 10.93 2.50 -16.15
C GLU A 107 12.15 2.67 -17.07
N ILE A 108 12.13 3.72 -17.87
CA ILE A 108 13.23 4.18 -18.71
C ILE A 108 13.57 5.61 -18.29
N VAL A 109 14.72 5.77 -17.64
CA VAL A 109 15.26 7.07 -17.28
C VAL A 109 16.10 7.59 -18.44
N SER A 110 15.70 8.74 -19.00
CA SER A 110 16.38 9.42 -20.10
C SER A 110 16.72 10.86 -19.72
N GLU A 111 17.50 11.56 -20.56
CA GLU A 111 17.74 13.00 -20.40
C GLU A 111 16.44 13.82 -20.47
N SER A 112 15.41 13.30 -21.16
CA SER A 112 14.10 13.95 -21.30
C SER A 112 13.15 13.69 -20.13
N GLY A 113 13.55 12.85 -19.17
CA GLY A 113 12.77 12.46 -18.01
C GLY A 113 12.57 10.95 -17.89
N THR A 114 11.74 10.58 -16.92
CA THR A 114 11.27 9.21 -16.72
C THR A 114 10.11 8.92 -17.66
N GLN A 115 10.22 7.83 -18.41
CA GLN A 115 9.14 7.21 -19.17
C GLN A 115 8.81 5.86 -18.54
N LYS A 116 7.53 5.52 -18.42
CA LYS A 116 7.10 4.16 -18.09
C LYS A 116 6.63 3.49 -19.37
N ASN A 117 6.99 2.24 -19.59
CA ASN A 117 6.51 1.44 -20.72
C ASN A 117 5.72 0.27 -20.17
N VAL A 118 4.56 -0.03 -20.74
CA VAL A 118 3.81 -1.22 -20.40
C VAL A 118 4.34 -2.36 -21.26
N CYS A 119 4.88 -3.36 -20.62
CA CYS A 119 5.47 -4.54 -21.24
C CYS A 119 4.61 -5.77 -20.96
N MET A 120 4.65 -6.72 -21.88
CA MET A 120 4.04 -8.02 -21.70
C MET A 120 4.99 -9.15 -22.07
N LYS A 121 4.81 -10.29 -21.41
CA LYS A 121 5.40 -11.57 -21.75
C LYS A 121 4.35 -12.65 -21.76
N THR A 122 4.50 -13.60 -22.67
CA THR A 122 3.65 -14.79 -22.71
C THR A 122 4.50 -16.02 -22.42
N GLY A 123 3.95 -17.00 -21.70
CA GLY A 123 4.73 -18.16 -21.30
C GLY A 123 3.91 -19.24 -20.61
N LEU A 124 4.55 -20.40 -20.46
CA LEU A 124 4.04 -21.58 -19.76
C LEU A 124 5.22 -22.34 -19.15
N GLN A 125 6.22 -22.61 -20.00
CA GLN A 125 7.49 -23.25 -19.63
C GLN A 125 8.68 -22.32 -19.93
N GLU A 126 8.63 -21.62 -21.06
CA GLU A 126 9.59 -20.59 -21.44
C GLU A 126 8.84 -19.29 -21.74
N TRP A 127 9.38 -18.18 -21.23
CA TRP A 127 8.84 -16.86 -21.46
C TRP A 127 9.28 -16.32 -22.82
N SER A 128 8.34 -15.67 -23.53
CA SER A 128 8.65 -14.88 -24.71
C SER A 128 9.59 -13.72 -24.37
N SER A 129 10.21 -13.12 -25.39
CA SER A 129 10.79 -11.79 -25.25
C SER A 129 9.72 -10.79 -24.79
N SER A 130 10.12 -9.78 -24.01
CA SER A 130 9.23 -8.67 -23.65
C SER A 130 8.77 -7.95 -24.92
N SER A 131 7.47 -7.73 -25.06
CA SER A 131 6.91 -6.79 -26.02
C SER A 131 6.44 -5.57 -25.22
N CYS A 132 7.03 -4.41 -25.49
CA CYS A 132 6.75 -3.19 -24.73
C CYS A 132 6.08 -2.15 -25.62
N TYR A 133 5.09 -1.48 -25.06
CA TYR A 133 4.44 -0.32 -25.64
C TYR A 133 4.90 0.93 -24.90
N GLU A 134 5.27 1.94 -25.67
CA GLU A 134 5.66 3.24 -25.12
C GLU A 134 4.42 3.95 -24.62
N THR A 135 4.36 4.16 -23.31
CA THR A 135 3.35 5.06 -22.76
C THR A 135 3.96 6.45 -22.61
N GLY A 136 3.10 7.47 -22.53
CA GLY A 136 3.55 8.85 -22.35
C GLY A 136 4.31 9.06 -21.03
N SER A 137 4.77 10.29 -20.80
CA SER A 137 5.29 10.67 -19.49
C SER A 137 4.15 10.70 -18.46
N TYR A 138 4.41 10.19 -17.25
CA TYR A 138 3.49 10.15 -16.10
C TYR A 138 2.30 9.19 -16.21
N LEU A 139 2.57 7.89 -16.10
CA LEU A 139 1.54 6.90 -15.72
C LEU A 139 1.29 6.90 -14.21
N GLY A 140 0.02 7.01 -13.83
CA GLY A 140 -0.49 6.67 -12.50
C GLY A 140 -0.82 5.18 -12.44
N SER A 141 -1.87 4.80 -11.72
CA SER A 141 -2.31 3.40 -11.57
C SER A 141 -2.76 2.78 -12.89
N GLU A 142 -2.38 1.53 -13.13
CA GLU A 142 -2.73 0.72 -14.30
C GLU A 142 -3.52 -0.53 -13.91
N PHE A 143 -4.48 -0.92 -14.74
CA PHE A 143 -5.37 -2.05 -14.51
C PHE A 143 -5.64 -2.79 -15.82
N LEU A 144 -5.80 -4.10 -15.74
CA LEU A 144 -6.18 -4.94 -16.86
C LEU A 144 -7.53 -5.60 -16.57
N ILE A 145 -8.45 -5.51 -17.54
CA ILE A 145 -9.78 -6.12 -17.44
C ILE A 145 -10.06 -6.88 -18.74
N GLU A 146 -10.49 -8.13 -18.62
CA GLU A 146 -10.96 -8.90 -19.76
C GLU A 146 -12.43 -8.53 -20.06
N ARG A 147 -12.73 -8.19 -21.30
CA ARG A 147 -14.08 -7.89 -21.80
C ARG A 147 -14.39 -8.77 -23.01
N SER A 148 -15.65 -8.78 -23.41
CA SER A 148 -16.12 -9.55 -24.56
C SER A 148 -15.51 -9.11 -25.90
N ASP A 149 -15.05 -7.86 -25.98
CA ASP A 149 -14.41 -7.25 -27.16
C ASP A 149 -12.87 -7.31 -27.13
N GLY A 150 -12.26 -7.72 -26.01
CA GLY A 150 -10.82 -7.88 -25.88
C GLY A 150 -10.30 -7.64 -24.47
N LEU A 151 -8.98 -7.60 -24.32
CA LEU A 151 -8.33 -7.25 -23.07
C LEU A 151 -8.08 -5.74 -23.01
N TRP A 152 -8.66 -5.09 -22.01
CA TRP A 152 -8.54 -3.65 -21.81
C TRP A 152 -7.41 -3.35 -20.84
N LEU A 153 -6.48 -2.50 -21.24
CA LEU A 153 -5.50 -1.86 -20.37
C LEU A 153 -6.00 -0.45 -20.07
N LEU A 154 -6.39 -0.21 -18.82
CA LEU A 154 -6.84 1.09 -18.32
C LEU A 154 -5.74 1.72 -17.47
N TRP A 155 -5.49 3.01 -17.64
CA TRP A 155 -4.59 3.73 -16.74
C TRP A 155 -5.05 5.16 -16.48
N SER A 156 -4.51 5.71 -15.41
CA SER A 156 -4.64 7.12 -15.08
C SER A 156 -3.39 7.90 -15.51
N ARG A 157 -3.59 9.12 -15.99
CA ARG A 157 -2.55 10.14 -16.13
C ARG A 157 -3.09 11.47 -15.63
N ARG A 158 -2.23 12.47 -15.46
CA ARG A 158 -2.65 13.77 -14.91
C ARG A 158 -3.78 14.41 -15.76
N GLY A 159 -5.00 14.39 -15.22
CA GLY A 159 -6.20 14.98 -15.81
C GLY A 159 -6.95 14.11 -16.83
N PHE A 160 -6.52 12.86 -17.06
CA PHE A 160 -7.20 11.95 -17.97
C PHE A 160 -7.14 10.50 -17.48
N TRP A 161 -8.20 9.75 -17.74
CA TRP A 161 -8.12 8.29 -17.79
C TRP A 161 -8.16 7.85 -19.23
N GLU A 162 -7.32 6.89 -19.56
CA GLU A 162 -7.14 6.40 -20.91
C GLU A 162 -7.15 4.88 -20.92
N TYR A 163 -7.48 4.31 -22.07
CA TYR A 163 -7.47 2.89 -22.26
C TYR A 163 -6.96 2.48 -23.64
N GLN A 164 -6.55 1.23 -23.74
CA GLN A 164 -6.30 0.52 -24.99
C GLN A 164 -6.94 -0.86 -24.93
N VAL A 165 -7.28 -1.38 -26.09
CA VAL A 165 -7.82 -2.73 -26.24
C VAL A 165 -6.82 -3.58 -27.00
N TRP A 166 -6.54 -4.77 -26.49
CA TRP A 166 -5.77 -5.79 -27.19
C TRP A 166 -6.73 -6.69 -27.96
N ASP A 167 -6.61 -6.68 -29.29
CA ASP A 167 -7.47 -7.44 -30.21
C ASP A 167 -7.01 -8.90 -30.44
N GLY A 168 -5.96 -9.34 -29.75
CA GLY A 168 -5.30 -10.63 -29.94
C GLY A 168 -4.00 -10.55 -30.73
N ASN A 169 -3.74 -9.44 -31.43
CA ASN A 169 -2.55 -9.25 -32.27
C ASN A 169 -1.80 -7.94 -31.99
N GLN A 170 -2.52 -6.87 -31.68
CA GLN A 170 -1.94 -5.57 -31.35
C GLN A 170 -2.82 -4.78 -30.38
N TRP A 171 -2.21 -3.79 -29.73
CA TRP A 171 -2.94 -2.78 -28.97
C TRP A 171 -3.54 -1.76 -29.94
N THR A 172 -4.77 -1.32 -29.68
CA THR A 172 -5.35 -0.14 -30.35
C THR A 172 -4.56 1.12 -30.00
N GLU A 173 -4.84 2.23 -30.70
CA GLU A 173 -4.37 3.54 -30.23
C GLU A 173 -5.00 3.88 -28.86
N PRO A 174 -4.31 4.62 -27.98
CA PRO A 174 -4.88 5.08 -26.73
C PRO A 174 -6.10 5.97 -26.95
N GLU A 175 -7.17 5.68 -26.23
CA GLU A 175 -8.39 6.48 -26.24
C GLU A 175 -8.63 7.10 -24.86
N VAL A 176 -9.10 8.34 -24.84
CA VAL A 176 -9.48 9.03 -23.60
C VAL A 176 -10.83 8.49 -23.14
N LEU A 177 -10.84 7.80 -22.00
CA LEU A 177 -12.06 7.34 -21.35
C LEU A 177 -12.77 8.49 -20.62
N ALA A 178 -12.00 9.30 -19.89
CA ALA A 178 -12.52 10.41 -19.10
C ALA A 178 -11.51 11.56 -19.00
N VAL A 179 -12.02 12.79 -18.94
CA VAL A 179 -11.26 13.95 -18.47
C VAL A 179 -11.55 14.10 -16.99
N THR A 180 -10.49 14.17 -16.18
CA THR A 180 -10.59 14.12 -14.72
C THR A 180 -9.93 15.33 -14.09
N GLU A 181 -10.09 15.49 -12.78
CA GLU A 181 -9.23 16.41 -12.06
C GLU A 181 -7.79 15.88 -12.05
N ALA A 182 -6.82 16.78 -11.85
CA ALA A 182 -5.40 16.45 -12.00
C ALA A 182 -4.89 15.38 -11.02
N TYR A 183 -5.67 15.05 -9.99
CA TYR A 183 -5.30 14.17 -8.89
C TYR A 183 -6.29 13.01 -8.69
N ASP A 184 -7.15 12.75 -9.66
CA ASP A 184 -8.06 11.60 -9.59
C ASP A 184 -7.28 10.31 -9.89
N GLU A 185 -7.17 9.45 -8.88
CA GLU A 185 -6.40 8.21 -8.91
C GLU A 185 -7.34 7.02 -8.97
N ILE A 186 -7.18 6.15 -9.98
CA ILE A 186 -7.93 4.90 -10.04
C ILE A 186 -7.37 3.96 -8.95
N LEU A 187 -8.25 3.49 -8.08
CA LEU A 187 -7.90 2.63 -6.96
C LEU A 187 -8.08 1.17 -7.32
N ARG A 188 -9.23 0.82 -7.90
CA ARG A 188 -9.59 -0.55 -8.26
C ARG A 188 -10.46 -0.54 -9.50
N VAL A 189 -10.32 -1.57 -10.31
CA VAL A 189 -11.23 -1.84 -11.40
C VAL A 189 -11.65 -3.29 -11.32
N VAL A 190 -12.96 -3.52 -11.35
CA VAL A 190 -13.54 -4.87 -11.27
C VAL A 190 -14.61 -5.04 -12.32
N GLN A 191 -14.79 -6.26 -12.79
CA GLN A 191 -15.86 -6.62 -13.70
C GLN A 191 -17.07 -7.12 -12.90
N VAL A 192 -18.26 -6.59 -13.22
CA VAL A 192 -19.53 -7.00 -12.62
C VAL A 192 -20.49 -7.35 -13.76
N GLY A 193 -20.60 -8.64 -14.09
CA GLY A 193 -21.26 -9.07 -15.31
C GLY A 193 -20.51 -8.58 -16.55
N ASP A 194 -21.18 -7.84 -17.43
CA ASP A 194 -20.59 -7.25 -18.64
C ASP A 194 -20.04 -5.82 -18.40
N ASP A 195 -20.31 -5.26 -17.22
CA ASP A 195 -19.95 -3.89 -16.86
C ASP A 195 -18.59 -3.83 -16.18
N VAL A 196 -17.87 -2.73 -16.39
CA VAL A 196 -16.59 -2.44 -15.73
C VAL A 196 -16.77 -1.33 -14.70
N TRP A 197 -16.54 -1.66 -13.44
CA TRP A 197 -16.66 -0.73 -12.32
C TRP A 197 -15.30 -0.15 -11.97
N ILE A 198 -15.18 1.17 -12.04
CA ILE A 198 -13.94 1.91 -11.79
C ILE A 198 -14.10 2.68 -10.48
N PHE A 199 -13.42 2.21 -9.44
CA PHE A 199 -13.34 2.88 -8.14
C PHE A 199 -12.14 3.81 -8.13
N TYR A 200 -12.33 5.05 -7.69
CA TYR A 200 -11.29 6.06 -7.75
C TYR A 200 -11.35 7.02 -6.56
N LYS A 201 -10.20 7.63 -6.27
CA LYS A 201 -10.01 8.64 -5.25
C LYS A 201 -9.84 10.00 -5.89
N THR A 202 -10.48 11.03 -5.36
CA THR A 202 -10.26 12.42 -5.79
C THR A 202 -9.06 13.06 -5.09
N GLY A 203 -8.65 14.24 -5.53
CA GLY A 203 -7.64 15.06 -4.83
C GLY A 203 -8.00 15.42 -3.37
N THR A 204 -9.29 15.36 -3.00
CA THR A 204 -9.81 15.58 -1.63
C THR A 204 -9.84 14.31 -0.79
N SER A 205 -9.43 13.16 -1.34
CA SER A 205 -9.51 11.83 -0.71
C SER A 205 -10.91 11.24 -0.62
N ASP A 206 -11.86 11.76 -1.38
CA ASP A 206 -13.19 11.17 -1.50
C ASP A 206 -13.12 9.94 -2.41
N ILE A 207 -13.94 8.93 -2.13
CA ILE A 207 -14.07 7.71 -2.93
C ILE A 207 -15.36 7.79 -3.74
N TYR A 208 -15.18 7.62 -5.05
CA TYR A 208 -16.24 7.56 -6.02
C TYR A 208 -16.13 6.28 -6.85
N TYR A 209 -17.17 5.99 -7.61
CA TYR A 209 -17.10 5.02 -8.69
C TYR A 209 -17.81 5.52 -9.94
N ARG A 210 -17.42 4.94 -11.08
CA ARG A 210 -18.13 5.02 -12.35
C ARG A 210 -18.31 3.61 -12.91
N VAL A 211 -19.36 3.42 -13.68
CA VAL A 211 -19.64 2.17 -14.39
C VAL A 211 -19.46 2.42 -15.87
N LEU A 212 -18.70 1.54 -16.52
CA LEU A 212 -18.49 1.51 -17.96
C LEU A 212 -19.23 0.30 -18.53
N ASP A 213 -20.32 0.57 -19.21
CA ASP A 213 -21.04 -0.38 -20.07
C ASP A 213 -20.59 -0.17 -21.52
N ASP A 214 -21.42 0.45 -22.35
CA ASP A 214 -21.07 1.05 -23.64
C ASP A 214 -20.53 2.48 -23.46
N THR A 215 -20.91 3.15 -22.38
CA THR A 215 -20.53 4.53 -22.07
C THR A 215 -20.13 4.66 -20.60
N LEU A 216 -19.23 5.61 -20.30
CA LEU A 216 -18.85 5.87 -18.92
C LEU A 216 -19.96 6.66 -18.22
N SER A 217 -20.44 6.14 -17.09
CA SER A 217 -21.44 6.82 -16.27
C SER A 217 -20.94 8.15 -15.67
N GLU A 218 -21.89 8.94 -15.19
CA GLU A 218 -21.60 10.03 -14.25
C GLU A 218 -20.95 9.48 -12.95
N PRO A 219 -20.20 10.32 -12.22
CA PRO A 219 -19.53 9.88 -10.99
C PRO A 219 -20.54 9.72 -9.85
N TYR A 220 -20.45 8.57 -9.15
CA TYR A 220 -21.25 8.27 -7.98
C TYR A 220 -20.38 8.29 -6.73
N SER A 221 -20.79 9.05 -5.73
CA SER A 221 -20.08 9.12 -4.44
C SER A 221 -20.33 7.87 -3.60
N ILE A 222 -19.28 7.35 -2.96
CA ILE A 222 -19.37 6.32 -1.93
C ILE A 222 -19.10 6.93 -0.57
N ILE A 223 -17.95 7.61 -0.45
CA ILE A 223 -17.50 8.24 0.79
C ILE A 223 -16.88 9.60 0.44
N THR A 224 -17.33 10.65 1.11
CA THR A 224 -16.78 12.02 0.95
C THR A 224 -16.07 12.53 2.20
N GLU A 225 -15.75 11.63 3.13
CA GLU A 225 -15.28 11.98 4.47
C GLU A 225 -14.35 10.89 5.04
N GLY A 226 -13.39 11.24 5.90
CA GLY A 226 -12.67 10.26 6.74
C GLY A 226 -11.38 9.63 6.19
N PHE A 227 -10.69 10.29 5.24
CA PHE A 227 -9.44 9.81 4.60
C PHE A 227 -9.42 8.31 4.30
N PRO A 228 -10.43 7.79 3.59
CA PRO A 228 -10.55 6.36 3.34
C PRO A 228 -9.39 5.81 2.50
N TYR A 229 -9.02 4.57 2.78
CA TYR A 229 -8.08 3.79 1.98
C TYR A 229 -8.76 2.51 1.49
N VAL A 230 -8.88 2.32 0.18
CA VAL A 230 -9.50 1.12 -0.39
C VAL A 230 -8.49 -0.03 -0.38
N TYR A 231 -8.81 -1.11 0.34
CA TYR A 231 -7.96 -2.31 0.36
C TYR A 231 -8.35 -3.29 -0.74
N ASP A 232 -9.63 -3.58 -0.86
CA ASP A 232 -10.10 -4.65 -1.73
C ASP A 232 -11.52 -4.39 -2.24
N VAL A 233 -11.81 -4.92 -3.42
CA VAL A 233 -13.15 -4.96 -4.01
C VAL A 233 -13.40 -6.38 -4.47
N ARG A 234 -14.44 -7.00 -3.92
CA ARG A 234 -14.83 -8.37 -4.27
C ARG A 234 -16.21 -8.39 -4.88
N VAL A 235 -16.34 -9.12 -5.98
CA VAL A 235 -17.61 -9.35 -6.65
C VAL A 235 -18.03 -10.79 -6.36
N VAL A 236 -19.19 -10.96 -5.76
CA VAL A 236 -19.81 -12.26 -5.51
C VAL A 236 -21.14 -12.26 -6.26
N ASP A 237 -21.22 -13.03 -7.33
CA ASP A 237 -22.27 -12.96 -8.34
C ASP A 237 -22.42 -11.54 -8.92
N THR A 238 -23.47 -10.82 -8.54
CA THR A 238 -23.72 -9.41 -8.91
C THR A 238 -23.54 -8.45 -7.74
N THR A 239 -23.13 -8.97 -6.58
CA THR A 239 -22.98 -8.19 -5.35
C THR A 239 -21.55 -7.69 -5.25
N VAL A 240 -21.38 -6.38 -5.05
CA VAL A 240 -20.04 -5.77 -4.91
C VAL A 240 -19.78 -5.45 -3.45
N PHE A 241 -18.73 -6.05 -2.89
CA PHE A 241 -18.19 -5.74 -1.57
C PHE A 241 -17.00 -4.81 -1.74
N LEU A 242 -17.04 -3.65 -1.06
CA LEU A 242 -15.94 -2.70 -1.02
C LEU A 242 -15.40 -2.63 0.41
N PHE A 243 -14.12 -2.99 0.58
CA PHE A 243 -13.43 -2.98 1.87
C PHE A 243 -12.47 -1.81 1.96
N MET A 244 -12.56 -1.06 3.05
CA MET A 244 -11.85 0.21 3.24
C MET A 244 -11.31 0.35 4.66
N GLU A 245 -10.16 0.98 4.81
CA GLU A 245 -9.80 1.63 6.06
C GLU A 245 -10.50 2.97 6.16
N VAL A 246 -11.02 3.30 7.33
CA VAL A 246 -11.37 4.68 7.68
C VAL A 246 -10.65 5.07 8.96
N GLN A 247 -10.10 6.28 8.99
CA GLN A 247 -9.51 6.84 10.19
C GLN A 247 -10.58 7.56 10.99
N GLU A 248 -10.62 7.30 12.30
CA GLU A 248 -11.53 7.99 13.20
C GLU A 248 -11.25 9.49 13.25
N ALA A 249 -12.32 10.19 13.56
CA ALA A 249 -12.35 11.63 13.65
C ALA A 249 -11.35 12.24 14.63
N GLU A 250 -11.45 11.78 15.85
CA GLU A 250 -10.91 12.43 17.04
C GLU A 250 -9.70 11.67 17.56
N SER A 251 -9.26 10.64 16.82
CA SER A 251 -8.21 9.74 17.21
C SER A 251 -7.45 9.25 15.98
N ASP A 252 -6.21 8.79 16.16
CA ASP A 252 -5.47 8.11 15.09
C ASP A 252 -5.90 6.65 14.91
N LYS A 253 -7.02 6.25 15.50
CA LYS A 253 -7.53 4.88 15.40
C LYS A 253 -8.11 4.64 14.03
N LYS A 254 -7.93 3.42 13.55
CA LYS A 254 -8.36 2.97 12.23
C LYS A 254 -9.41 1.88 12.38
N THR A 255 -10.37 1.84 11.48
CA THR A 255 -11.38 0.79 11.42
C THR A 255 -11.37 0.21 10.01
N LEU A 256 -11.34 -1.11 9.89
CA LEU A 256 -11.69 -1.78 8.64
C LEU A 256 -13.20 -1.81 8.53
N VAL A 257 -13.71 -1.15 7.50
CA VAL A 257 -15.12 -1.09 7.17
C VAL A 257 -15.40 -1.74 5.83
N TYR A 258 -16.65 -2.10 5.62
CA TYR A 258 -17.14 -2.49 4.32
C TYR A 258 -18.51 -1.88 4.03
N THR A 259 -18.83 -1.78 2.74
CA THR A 259 -20.18 -1.51 2.21
C THR A 259 -20.45 -2.46 1.06
N VAL A 260 -21.72 -2.78 0.86
CA VAL A 260 -22.19 -3.74 -0.14
C VAL A 260 -23.11 -3.05 -1.12
N TYR A 261 -22.94 -3.32 -2.41
CA TYR A 261 -23.86 -2.92 -3.45
C TYR A 261 -24.66 -4.14 -3.93
N ASP A 262 -25.98 -4.11 -3.72
CA ASP A 262 -26.96 -5.09 -4.21
C ASP A 262 -28.07 -4.42 -5.05
N GLY A 263 -27.72 -3.30 -5.70
CA GLY A 263 -28.63 -2.36 -6.36
C GLY A 263 -28.74 -1.02 -5.61
N VAL A 264 -28.35 -1.00 -4.33
CA VAL A 264 -28.10 0.20 -3.55
C VAL A 264 -26.91 -0.06 -2.61
N TRP A 265 -26.11 0.97 -2.31
CA TRP A 265 -25.04 0.84 -1.33
C TRP A 265 -25.61 0.74 0.09
N SER A 266 -25.16 -0.27 0.85
CA SER A 266 -25.46 -0.39 2.27
C SER A 266 -24.72 0.69 3.07
N PRO A 267 -25.20 1.02 4.29
CA PRO A 267 -24.39 1.80 5.24
C PRO A 267 -23.05 1.10 5.52
N LEU A 268 -22.04 1.89 5.92
CA LEU A 268 -20.74 1.36 6.34
C LEU A 268 -20.88 0.57 7.65
N GLN A 269 -20.25 -0.59 7.67
CA GLN A 269 -20.22 -1.48 8.83
C GLN A 269 -18.78 -1.86 9.15
N ALA A 270 -18.45 -1.93 10.44
CA ALA A 270 -17.10 -2.31 10.89
C ALA A 270 -16.90 -3.81 10.74
N VAL A 271 -15.95 -4.22 9.90
CA VAL A 271 -15.45 -5.61 9.85
C VAL A 271 -14.44 -5.84 10.96
N ALA A 272 -13.59 -4.85 11.26
CA ALA A 272 -12.67 -4.90 12.38
C ALA A 272 -12.48 -3.50 12.98
N ALA A 273 -12.74 -3.38 14.28
CA ALA A 273 -12.65 -2.13 15.04
C ALA A 273 -11.31 -1.99 15.79
N PRO A 274 -10.92 -0.77 16.21
CA PRO A 274 -9.70 -0.57 17.00
C PRO A 274 -9.68 -1.38 18.30
N GLU A 275 -10.82 -1.53 18.98
CA GLU A 275 -10.93 -2.36 20.19
C GLU A 275 -10.84 -3.87 19.92
N GLU A 276 -11.00 -4.29 18.67
CA GLU A 276 -10.76 -5.65 18.19
C GLU A 276 -9.30 -5.82 17.72
N GLY A 277 -8.45 -4.83 18.00
CA GLY A 277 -7.02 -4.84 17.71
C GLY A 277 -6.65 -4.40 16.29
N TYR A 278 -7.59 -3.96 15.45
CA TYR A 278 -7.28 -3.62 14.05
C TYR A 278 -6.15 -2.58 13.90
N LEU A 279 -5.17 -2.87 13.04
CA LEU A 279 -4.06 -1.97 12.69
C LEU A 279 -4.07 -1.56 11.22
N ALA A 280 -4.11 -2.56 10.33
CA ALA A 280 -4.08 -2.38 8.88
C ALA A 280 -4.54 -3.65 8.15
N GLY A 281 -5.07 -3.48 6.94
CA GLY A 281 -5.41 -4.57 6.03
C GLY A 281 -6.89 -4.74 5.77
N GLY A 282 -7.25 -5.86 5.16
CA GLY A 282 -8.59 -6.07 4.61
C GLY A 282 -8.56 -6.87 3.32
N SER A 283 -7.57 -7.77 3.17
CA SER A 283 -7.53 -8.68 2.02
C SER A 283 -8.62 -9.71 2.19
N CYS A 284 -9.31 -9.99 1.09
CA CYS A 284 -10.43 -10.92 1.10
C CYS A 284 -10.11 -12.16 0.27
N ALA A 285 -10.59 -13.32 0.72
CA ALA A 285 -10.56 -14.56 -0.03
C ALA A 285 -11.97 -15.16 -0.11
N LEU A 286 -12.51 -15.26 -1.32
CA LEU A 286 -13.73 -16.02 -1.59
C LEU A 286 -13.35 -17.49 -1.77
N ILE A 287 -14.01 -18.38 -1.04
CA ILE A 287 -13.78 -19.81 -1.14
C ILE A 287 -14.91 -20.51 -1.90
N SER A 288 -14.65 -21.74 -2.30
CA SER A 288 -15.48 -22.55 -3.20
C SER A 288 -16.88 -22.87 -2.66
N ASP A 289 -17.09 -22.79 -1.34
CA ASP A 289 -18.41 -22.95 -0.71
C ASP A 289 -19.21 -21.64 -0.63
N GLY A 290 -18.65 -20.54 -1.15
CA GLY A 290 -19.29 -19.21 -1.19
C GLY A 290 -18.99 -18.33 0.02
N ARG A 291 -18.28 -18.82 1.04
CA ARG A 291 -17.89 -17.97 2.18
C ARG A 291 -16.79 -16.98 1.77
N LEU A 292 -16.85 -15.78 2.35
CA LEU A 292 -15.85 -14.74 2.17
C LEU A 292 -15.05 -14.56 3.46
N PHE A 293 -13.75 -14.79 3.41
CA PHE A 293 -12.84 -14.54 4.52
C PHE A 293 -12.19 -13.17 4.35
N VAL A 294 -12.06 -12.41 5.44
CA VAL A 294 -11.38 -11.11 5.43
C VAL A 294 -10.27 -11.13 6.47
N PHE A 295 -9.04 -10.82 6.05
CA PHE A 295 -7.82 -10.87 6.86
C PHE A 295 -7.26 -9.48 7.11
N TRP A 296 -6.78 -9.26 8.33
CA TRP A 296 -6.07 -8.03 8.71
C TRP A 296 -4.97 -8.32 9.72
N ASN A 297 -4.05 -7.37 9.84
CA ASN A 297 -3.08 -7.36 10.93
C ASN A 297 -3.67 -6.57 12.09
N GLY A 298 -3.56 -7.11 13.30
CA GLY A 298 -4.03 -6.45 14.50
C GLY A 298 -3.13 -6.69 15.70
N THR A 299 -3.27 -5.88 16.74
CA THR A 299 -2.61 -6.09 18.01
C THR A 299 -3.39 -7.11 18.84
N ALA A 300 -2.70 -8.12 19.37
CA ALA A 300 -3.28 -9.05 20.31
C ALA A 300 -3.68 -8.35 21.63
N PHE A 301 -4.41 -9.07 22.47
CA PHE A 301 -4.89 -8.55 23.77
C PHE A 301 -3.79 -8.10 24.73
N ASP A 302 -2.55 -8.59 24.56
CA ASP A 302 -1.41 -8.18 25.38
C ASP A 302 -0.79 -6.84 24.95
N GLU A 303 -1.34 -6.22 23.90
CA GLU A 303 -0.90 -4.97 23.29
C GLU A 303 0.56 -4.97 22.78
N SER A 304 1.22 -6.13 22.77
CA SER A 304 2.66 -6.25 22.51
C SER A 304 2.98 -7.12 21.30
N SER A 305 2.09 -8.04 20.96
CA SER A 305 2.18 -8.88 19.77
C SER A 305 1.21 -8.38 18.69
N VAL A 306 1.66 -8.44 17.44
CA VAL A 306 0.78 -8.34 16.28
C VAL A 306 0.37 -9.76 15.90
N GLU A 307 -0.82 -9.94 15.38
CA GLU A 307 -1.32 -11.22 14.88
C GLU A 307 -2.10 -10.99 13.59
N ILE A 308 -2.27 -12.05 12.81
CA ILE A 308 -3.20 -12.05 11.68
C ILE A 308 -4.57 -12.48 12.22
N PHE A 309 -5.54 -11.59 12.09
CA PHE A 309 -6.93 -11.85 12.45
C PHE A 309 -7.77 -12.03 11.20
N TYR A 310 -8.93 -12.65 11.37
CA TYR A 310 -9.91 -12.78 10.32
C TYR A 310 -11.35 -12.88 10.81
N ARG A 311 -12.27 -12.60 9.89
CA ARG A 311 -13.71 -12.85 10.01
C ARG A 311 -14.21 -13.57 8.75
N VAL A 312 -15.31 -14.30 8.89
CA VAL A 312 -15.95 -15.04 7.82
C VAL A 312 -17.34 -14.50 7.58
N TYR A 313 -17.71 -14.30 6.32
CA TYR A 313 -19.06 -13.96 5.90
C TYR A 313 -19.69 -15.13 5.15
N ASP A 314 -20.85 -15.58 5.61
CA ASP A 314 -21.65 -16.68 5.03
C ASP A 314 -23.14 -16.28 4.83
N GLY A 315 -23.39 -14.98 4.75
CA GLY A 315 -24.71 -14.36 4.92
C GLY A 315 -24.83 -13.59 6.23
N SER A 316 -24.00 -13.95 7.22
CA SER A 316 -23.73 -13.17 8.44
C SER A 316 -22.23 -13.13 8.72
N TRP A 317 -21.77 -12.15 9.49
CA TRP A 317 -20.37 -12.10 9.90
C TRP A 317 -20.14 -12.94 11.14
N SER A 318 -19.00 -13.63 11.17
CA SER A 318 -18.53 -14.35 12.34
C SER A 318 -18.02 -13.40 13.44
N GLN A 319 -17.77 -13.94 14.63
CA GLN A 319 -16.83 -13.31 15.57
C GLN A 319 -15.41 -13.19 14.96
N VAL A 320 -14.55 -12.37 15.58
CA VAL A 320 -13.13 -12.29 15.23
C VAL A 320 -12.40 -13.57 15.62
N TYR A 321 -11.49 -14.04 14.78
CA TYR A 321 -10.61 -15.16 15.05
C TYR A 321 -9.15 -14.74 14.82
N ALA A 322 -8.24 -15.23 15.66
CA ALA A 322 -6.81 -15.18 15.37
C ALA A 322 -6.42 -16.38 14.48
N LEU A 323 -5.66 -16.13 13.43
CA LEU A 323 -5.08 -17.18 12.57
C LEU A 323 -3.74 -17.68 13.10
N THR A 324 -3.01 -16.81 13.79
CA THR A 324 -1.60 -16.99 14.16
C THR A 324 -1.36 -16.49 15.58
N ASP A 325 -0.59 -17.21 16.39
CA ASP A 325 -0.39 -16.86 17.81
C ASP A 325 0.91 -16.06 18.08
N THR A 326 1.75 -15.76 17.08
CA THR A 326 3.09 -15.16 17.29
C THR A 326 3.74 -14.39 16.12
N PRO A 327 3.11 -13.93 15.03
CA PRO A 327 3.87 -13.22 14.02
C PRO A 327 3.94 -11.75 14.42
N ASP A 328 5.11 -11.21 14.79
CA ASP A 328 5.24 -9.75 14.79
C ASP A 328 5.09 -9.31 13.32
N VAL A 329 3.88 -9.00 12.82
CA VAL A 329 3.60 -8.75 11.39
C VAL A 329 3.87 -7.29 11.04
N TRP A 330 4.44 -7.04 9.86
CA TRP A 330 4.58 -5.68 9.32
C TRP A 330 3.22 -5.11 8.88
N GLU A 331 3.15 -3.81 8.57
CA GLU A 331 1.97 -3.14 7.98
C GLU A 331 1.57 -3.67 6.58
N THR A 332 2.30 -4.63 6.01
CA THR A 332 1.91 -5.26 4.74
C THR A 332 0.68 -6.12 4.94
N VAL A 333 -0.36 -5.83 4.16
CA VAL A 333 -1.64 -6.54 4.20
C VAL A 333 -1.41 -8.03 3.85
N PRO A 334 -1.85 -8.98 4.70
CA PRO A 334 -1.76 -10.39 4.36
C PRO A 334 -2.62 -10.65 3.12
N ARG A 335 -2.18 -11.52 2.21
CA ARG A 335 -2.94 -11.90 1.00
C ARG A 335 -3.36 -13.35 1.09
N ALA A 336 -4.60 -13.66 0.73
CA ALA A 336 -5.13 -15.02 0.88
C ALA A 336 -5.83 -15.52 -0.39
N ILE A 337 -5.76 -16.84 -0.61
CA ILE A 337 -6.48 -17.53 -1.69
C ILE A 337 -6.78 -18.98 -1.30
N GLU A 338 -7.89 -19.53 -1.77
CA GLU A 338 -8.14 -20.96 -1.69
C GLU A 338 -7.45 -21.70 -2.84
N TYR A 339 -6.70 -22.75 -2.51
CA TYR A 339 -6.11 -23.65 -3.48
C TYR A 339 -6.21 -25.10 -2.99
N LYS A 340 -6.86 -25.95 -3.80
CA LYS A 340 -7.05 -27.39 -3.54
C LYS A 340 -7.66 -27.68 -2.14
N GLY A 341 -8.66 -26.89 -1.76
CA GLY A 341 -9.39 -27.02 -0.48
C GLY A 341 -8.61 -26.55 0.75
N ARG A 342 -7.51 -25.81 0.56
CA ARG A 342 -6.76 -25.14 1.61
C ARG A 342 -6.75 -23.66 1.37
N LEU A 343 -6.83 -22.89 2.44
CA LEU A 343 -6.56 -21.47 2.39
C LEU A 343 -5.05 -21.26 2.56
N ILE A 344 -4.45 -20.52 1.64
CA ILE A 344 -3.03 -20.14 1.67
C ILE A 344 -2.97 -18.65 1.96
N VAL A 345 -2.33 -18.27 3.07
CA VAL A 345 -2.21 -16.89 3.53
C VAL A 345 -0.75 -16.47 3.50
N ILE A 346 -0.43 -15.47 2.67
CA ILE A 346 0.91 -14.93 2.48
C ILE A 346 1.05 -13.64 3.28
N TRP A 347 2.08 -13.55 4.10
CA TRP A 347 2.28 -12.43 5.03
C TRP A 347 3.77 -12.17 5.27
N ARG A 348 4.10 -11.00 5.83
CA ARG A 348 5.47 -10.59 6.12
C ARG A 348 5.69 -10.27 7.58
N GLU A 349 6.71 -10.87 8.16
CA GLU A 349 7.15 -10.60 9.51
C GLU A 349 7.82 -9.21 9.59
N LYS A 350 7.68 -8.55 10.72
CA LYS A 350 8.04 -7.16 10.99
C LYS A 350 9.51 -7.01 11.29
N GLU A 351 10.01 -7.80 12.24
CA GLU A 351 11.42 -7.71 12.66
C GLU A 351 12.35 -8.34 11.63
N SER A 352 12.00 -9.52 11.12
CA SER A 352 12.84 -10.26 10.18
C SER A 352 12.63 -9.86 8.72
N HIS A 353 11.56 -9.11 8.41
CA HIS A 353 11.13 -8.78 7.06
C HIS A 353 10.89 -9.98 6.12
N LYS A 354 10.87 -11.21 6.65
CA LYS A 354 10.67 -12.42 5.86
C LYS A 354 9.21 -12.59 5.49
N VAL A 355 8.98 -13.01 4.25
CA VAL A 355 7.66 -13.38 3.74
C VAL A 355 7.46 -14.87 3.92
N SER A 356 6.28 -15.25 4.44
CA SER A 356 5.88 -16.63 4.71
C SER A 356 4.52 -16.95 4.10
N ALA A 357 4.28 -18.22 3.82
CA ALA A 357 2.98 -18.77 3.47
C ALA A 357 2.49 -19.70 4.58
N SER A 358 1.32 -19.39 5.13
CA SER A 358 0.60 -20.20 6.11
C SER A 358 -0.51 -21.00 5.42
N TYR A 359 -0.60 -22.28 5.75
CA TYR A 359 -1.57 -23.21 5.15
C TYR A 359 -2.65 -23.54 6.18
N ALA A 360 -3.90 -23.20 5.89
CA ALA A 360 -5.02 -23.46 6.77
C ALA A 360 -6.04 -24.38 6.12
N ARG A 361 -6.50 -25.38 6.86
CA ARG A 361 -7.64 -26.21 6.48
C ARG A 361 -8.89 -25.73 7.19
N MET A 362 -9.98 -25.68 6.45
CA MET A 362 -11.30 -25.43 7.01
C MET A 362 -11.78 -26.63 7.82
N LYS A 363 -12.31 -26.37 9.00
CA LYS A 363 -13.05 -27.34 9.81
C LYS A 363 -14.54 -27.16 9.55
N ASP A 364 -15.29 -28.27 9.59
CA ASP A 364 -16.75 -28.27 9.51
C ASP A 364 -17.37 -27.83 10.85
N ILE A 365 -16.99 -26.64 11.32
CA ILE A 365 -17.50 -26.04 12.55
C ILE A 365 -18.49 -24.94 12.14
N PRO A 366 -19.72 -24.92 12.71
CA PRO A 366 -20.65 -23.83 12.49
C PRO A 366 -20.01 -22.49 12.85
N VAL A 367 -20.17 -21.50 11.98
CA VAL A 367 -19.73 -20.14 12.25
C VAL A 367 -20.69 -19.52 13.26
N GLU A 368 -20.17 -19.00 14.37
CA GLU A 368 -20.99 -18.28 15.34
C GLU A 368 -21.20 -16.85 14.84
N PRO A 369 -22.45 -16.43 14.59
CA PRO A 369 -22.74 -15.12 14.05
C PRO A 369 -22.49 -14.03 15.10
N ASP A 370 -22.03 -12.88 14.63
CA ASP A 370 -21.84 -11.66 15.41
C ASP A 370 -22.48 -10.46 14.69
N GLU A 371 -23.02 -9.52 15.46
CA GLU A 371 -23.66 -8.34 14.91
C GLU A 371 -22.64 -7.22 14.71
N LEU A 372 -22.44 -6.83 13.46
CA LEU A 372 -21.54 -5.72 13.15
C LEU A 372 -22.13 -4.37 13.58
N ARG A 373 -21.25 -3.50 14.06
CA ARG A 373 -21.62 -2.14 14.43
C ARG A 373 -21.64 -1.24 13.20
N PRO A 374 -22.67 -0.40 13.01
CA PRO A 374 -22.65 0.63 11.99
C PRO A 374 -21.56 1.66 12.32
N VAL A 375 -20.87 2.14 11.30
CA VAL A 375 -19.85 3.18 11.44
C VAL A 375 -20.40 4.49 10.91
N ASN A 376 -20.43 5.50 11.78
CA ASN A 376 -20.69 6.87 11.36
C ASN A 376 -19.35 7.50 10.99
N LEU A 377 -19.23 7.95 9.74
CA LEU A 377 -18.06 8.69 9.30
C LEU A 377 -17.94 10.01 10.06
N LYS A 378 -16.70 10.52 10.14
CA LYS A 378 -16.48 11.87 10.63
C LYS A 378 -16.94 12.87 9.57
N VAL A 379 -17.89 13.73 9.92
CA VAL A 379 -18.12 14.94 9.13
C VAL A 379 -16.86 15.80 9.09
N GLU A 380 -16.32 16.03 7.88
CA GLU A 380 -15.17 16.91 7.72
C GLU A 380 -15.51 18.25 8.38
N PRO A 381 -14.70 18.76 9.34
CA PRO A 381 -14.98 20.05 9.93
C PRO A 381 -15.03 21.08 8.81
N GLU A 382 -16.06 21.94 8.81
CA GLU A 382 -16.17 23.03 7.82
C GLU A 382 -14.78 23.65 7.65
N GLN A 383 -14.26 23.63 6.41
CA GLN A 383 -12.95 24.19 6.14
C GLN A 383 -12.91 25.57 6.80
N PRO A 384 -11.92 25.85 7.67
CA PRO A 384 -11.88 27.12 8.34
C PRO A 384 -11.98 28.18 7.25
N THR A 385 -12.95 29.10 7.35
CA THR A 385 -13.03 30.20 6.40
C THR A 385 -11.81 31.09 6.68
N TRP A 386 -10.66 30.71 6.12
CA TRP A 386 -9.43 31.44 6.29
C TRP A 386 -9.67 32.79 5.62
N ASN A 387 -9.68 33.85 6.44
CA ASN A 387 -9.69 35.19 5.89
C ASN A 387 -8.55 35.29 4.87
N PRO A 388 -8.79 35.67 3.61
CA PRO A 388 -7.78 35.72 2.55
C PRO A 388 -6.52 36.49 2.95
N TRP A 389 -6.64 37.41 3.91
CA TRP A 389 -5.52 38.14 4.51
C TRP A 389 -4.53 37.25 5.28
N VAL A 390 -5.00 36.21 5.97
CA VAL A 390 -4.15 35.31 6.77
C VAL A 390 -3.30 34.41 5.87
N LEU A 391 -3.86 33.94 4.75
CA LEU A 391 -3.12 33.20 3.71
C LEU A 391 -2.03 34.05 3.07
N LYS A 392 -2.34 35.30 2.69
CA LYS A 392 -1.33 36.25 2.19
C LYS A 392 -0.23 36.50 3.21
N ILE A 393 -0.56 36.75 4.48
CA ILE A 393 0.45 36.98 5.52
C ILE A 393 1.37 35.75 5.66
N ARG A 394 0.84 34.54 5.58
CA ARG A 394 1.63 33.30 5.67
C ARG A 394 2.57 33.10 4.48
N GLU A 395 2.11 33.42 3.26
CA GLU A 395 2.97 33.42 2.06
C GLU A 395 4.12 34.43 2.16
N TYR A 396 3.90 35.59 2.77
CA TYR A 396 4.95 36.61 2.95
C TYR A 396 5.81 36.41 4.20
N ALA A 397 5.31 35.71 5.23
CA ALA A 397 6.02 35.51 6.50
C ALA A 397 7.28 34.64 6.33
N GLY A 398 7.22 33.58 5.52
CA GLY A 398 8.38 32.72 5.22
C GLY A 398 9.54 33.49 4.58
N PRO A 399 9.32 34.19 3.45
CA PRO A 399 10.32 35.04 2.81
C PRO A 399 10.84 36.16 3.73
N LEU A 400 9.97 36.81 4.52
CA LEU A 400 10.38 37.86 5.45
C LEU A 400 11.30 37.34 6.57
N LEU A 401 11.04 36.15 7.10
CA LEU A 401 11.93 35.48 8.06
C LEU A 401 13.29 35.20 7.43
N VAL A 402 13.34 34.65 6.21
CA VAL A 402 14.59 34.37 5.51
C VAL A 402 15.38 35.66 5.25
N ILE A 403 14.72 36.73 4.80
CA ILE A 403 15.35 38.04 4.59
C ILE A 403 15.91 38.59 5.90
N SER A 404 15.18 38.48 7.02
CA SER A 404 15.64 38.96 8.32
C SER A 404 16.90 38.21 8.81
N VAL A 405 16.94 36.88 8.63
CA VAL A 405 18.10 36.04 8.98
C VAL A 405 19.31 36.42 8.12
N LEU A 406 19.11 36.65 6.82
CA LEU A 406 20.18 37.07 5.91
C LEU A 406 20.75 38.46 6.26
N ILE A 407 19.89 39.40 6.68
CA ILE A 407 20.33 40.74 7.13
C ILE A 407 21.18 40.63 8.40
N VAL A 408 20.75 39.82 9.38
CA VAL A 408 21.49 39.60 10.63
C VAL A 408 22.83 38.93 10.36
N LEU A 409 22.87 37.88 9.52
CA LEU A 409 24.11 37.23 9.11
C LEU A 409 25.06 38.18 8.37
N GLY A 410 24.53 39.00 7.45
CA GLY A 410 25.30 40.03 6.75
C GLY A 410 25.92 41.05 7.70
N ALA A 411 25.15 41.52 8.69
CA ALA A 411 25.63 42.44 9.71
C ALA A 411 26.71 41.80 10.60
N LEU A 412 26.54 40.55 11.02
CA LEU A 412 27.53 39.81 11.80
C LEU A 412 28.85 39.62 11.03
N ILE A 413 28.77 39.27 9.75
CA ILE A 413 29.96 39.15 8.88
C ILE A 413 30.64 40.51 8.73
N TYR A 414 29.88 41.59 8.52
CA TYR A 414 30.41 42.94 8.39
C TYR A 414 31.14 43.41 9.66
N VAL A 415 30.53 43.21 10.84
CA VAL A 415 31.13 43.55 12.14
C VAL A 415 32.39 42.73 12.39
N LYS A 416 32.35 41.41 12.17
CA LYS A 416 33.53 40.54 12.32
C LYS A 416 34.69 40.99 11.43
N ARG A 417 34.40 41.49 10.23
CA ARG A 417 35.41 41.96 9.28
C ARG A 417 36.01 43.31 9.64
N ARG A 418 35.29 44.18 10.36
CA ARG A 418 35.81 45.48 10.83
C ARG A 418 36.47 45.44 12.20
N VAL A 419 36.00 44.58 13.11
CA VAL A 419 36.43 44.59 14.52
C VAL A 419 37.70 43.75 14.74
N ILE A 420 38.09 42.89 13.80
CA ILE A 420 39.32 42.07 13.94
C ILE A 420 40.31 42.34 12.78
N PRO A 421 40.99 43.49 12.72
CA PRO A 421 42.10 43.71 11.79
C PRO A 421 43.35 42.89 12.17
N GLU A 422 43.54 42.60 13.46
CA GLU A 422 44.79 42.05 14.02
C GLU A 422 45.05 40.58 13.67
N GLU A 423 44.02 39.77 13.38
CA GLU A 423 44.23 38.35 13.03
C GLU A 423 44.96 38.18 11.68
N SER A 424 44.85 39.18 10.79
CA SER A 424 45.46 39.12 9.46
C SER A 424 46.97 39.35 9.50
N GLU A 425 47.45 40.23 10.40
CA GLU A 425 48.88 40.43 10.63
C GLU A 425 49.49 39.25 11.40
N TYR A 426 48.80 38.75 12.44
CA TYR A 426 49.26 37.56 13.17
C TYR A 426 49.36 36.31 12.26
N ARG A 427 48.43 36.12 11.32
CA ARG A 427 48.49 35.03 10.34
C ARG A 427 49.61 35.20 9.31
N LYS A 428 49.97 36.44 8.93
CA LYS A 428 51.13 36.71 8.06
C LYS A 428 52.44 36.41 8.79
N GLU A 429 52.61 36.91 10.02
CA GLU A 429 53.81 36.68 10.83
C GLU A 429 54.03 35.18 11.12
N LYS A 430 52.95 34.44 11.44
CA LYS A 430 53.02 32.98 11.67
C LYS A 430 53.38 32.21 10.40
N LYS A 431 52.93 32.65 9.21
CA LYS A 431 53.31 32.04 7.92
C LYS A 431 54.77 32.32 7.57
N GLU A 432 55.29 33.52 7.86
CA GLU A 432 56.70 33.86 7.64
C GLU A 432 57.63 33.08 8.57
N LYS A 433 57.36 33.04 9.89
CA LYS A 433 58.12 32.21 10.85
C LYS A 433 58.13 30.73 10.48
N LYS A 434 57.03 30.21 9.90
CA LYS A 434 56.96 28.82 9.44
C LYS A 434 57.80 28.58 8.17
N LYS A 435 57.87 29.55 7.25
CA LYS A 435 58.74 29.48 6.06
C LYS A 435 60.21 29.57 6.45
N GLU A 436 60.55 30.45 7.39
CA GLU A 436 61.92 30.62 7.90
C GLU A 436 62.43 29.36 8.60
N LYS A 437 61.64 28.78 9.53
CA LYS A 437 61.96 27.48 10.15
C LYS A 437 62.11 26.35 9.14
N LYS A 438 61.36 26.39 8.03
CA LYS A 438 61.50 25.37 6.96
C LYS A 438 62.82 25.53 6.21
N ARG A 439 63.25 26.77 5.94
CA ARG A 439 64.55 27.08 5.31
C ARG A 439 65.72 26.67 6.21
N GLU A 440 65.71 27.04 7.49
CA GLU A 440 66.75 26.60 8.45
C GLU A 440 66.85 25.07 8.53
N LYS A 441 65.70 24.37 8.51
CA LYS A 441 65.67 22.90 8.57
C LYS A 441 66.22 22.26 7.29
N GLU A 442 66.05 22.91 6.14
CA GLU A 442 66.65 22.48 4.87
C GLU A 442 68.15 22.74 4.82
N GLU A 443 68.63 23.89 5.32
CA GLU A 443 70.07 24.20 5.41
C GLU A 443 70.80 23.23 6.35
N ARG A 444 70.29 23.00 7.56
CA ARG A 444 70.85 22.00 8.49
C ARG A 444 70.87 20.58 7.92
N ARG A 445 69.94 20.25 7.02
CA ARG A 445 69.94 18.96 6.31
C ARG A 445 71.01 18.88 5.23
N LYS A 446 71.38 20.01 4.62
CA LYS A 446 72.47 20.06 3.62
C LYS A 446 73.83 19.95 4.31
N GLU A 447 74.04 20.67 5.41
CA GLU A 447 75.32 20.62 6.16
C GLU A 447 75.63 19.23 6.73
N ARG A 448 74.62 18.47 7.17
CA ARG A 448 74.81 17.08 7.66
C ARG A 448 75.13 16.04 6.58
N LYS A 449 75.06 16.41 5.29
CA LYS A 449 75.33 15.50 4.16
C LYS A 449 76.71 15.74 3.52
N THR A 450 77.43 16.74 4.00
CA THR A 450 78.87 16.97 3.78
C THR A 450 79.62 16.52 5.01
#